data_AF-A0A2R8BYK9-F1
#
_entry.id   AF-A0A2R8BYK9-F1
#
_cell.length_a   1.000
_cell.length_b   1.000
_cell.length_c   1.000
_cell.angle_alpha   90.00
_cell.angle_beta   90.00
_cell.angle_gamma   90.00
#
_symmetry.space_group_name_H-M   'P 1'
#
loop_
_entity.id
_entity.type
_entity.pdbx_description
1 polymer ?
#
loop_
_entity_poly.entity_id
_entity_poly.type
_entity_poly.pdbx_seq_one_letter_code
_entity_poly.pdbx_strand_id
1 'polypeptide(L)'
;MPENETMLPVATLDRLLPMHMRLAGDGIIVGAGPAIRRLAGERMQEGMRFFDLFSIERPKNCGEMSDLLDCAGARLSLRFQAGRKVSLRGHIVPAGTPDCDECGAIVDLALDLRELADLGGAPMTAADFSPTDPTLDMLYLIEAKTLAMDETLRLIDRLQGDRARAEQQAFTDTLTGLRNRRALDLLLNRYVQEGQSFAMFVIDLDFFKKVNDTYGHIAGDVVLCAVAERLGKVVRAADCVARVGGDEFVVLLPGLTIEDELTAIANRLIEEIDIPIPYGDVDCHVSASVGIAVSTWYNAPTAEDMFADADCALYTSKTAGRGRHTMFAAPGCPELNRRSAPP
;
A
#
# COMPACT_ATOMS: atom_id res chain seq x y z
N MET A 1 -54.22 -10.39 -53.75
CA MET A 1 -54.33 -10.16 -52.30
C MET A 1 -53.46 -8.96 -52.01
N PRO A 2 -53.97 -7.85 -51.46
CA PRO A 2 -53.11 -6.73 -51.13
C PRO A 2 -52.14 -7.19 -50.04
N GLU A 3 -50.85 -6.92 -50.25
CA GLU A 3 -49.83 -7.12 -49.23
C GLU A 3 -50.22 -6.28 -48.03
N ASN A 4 -50.61 -6.95 -46.94
CA ASN A 4 -50.96 -6.30 -45.70
C ASN A 4 -49.63 -5.90 -45.02
N GLU A 5 -48.99 -4.85 -45.55
CA GLU A 5 -47.81 -4.25 -44.94
C GLU A 5 -48.18 -3.84 -43.51
N THR A 6 -47.62 -4.56 -42.54
CA THR A 6 -47.89 -4.28 -41.13
C THR A 6 -47.09 -3.04 -40.74
N MET A 7 -47.75 -1.87 -40.76
CA MET A 7 -47.13 -0.64 -40.26
C MET A 7 -46.88 -0.77 -38.75
N LEU A 8 -45.62 -0.63 -38.33
CA LEU A 8 -45.22 -0.60 -36.93
C LEU A 8 -45.62 0.75 -36.30
N PRO A 9 -46.54 0.79 -35.31
CA PRO A 9 -46.87 2.02 -34.62
C PRO A 9 -45.65 2.59 -33.87
N VAL A 10 -45.54 3.91 -33.80
CA VAL A 10 -44.43 4.59 -33.10
C VAL A 10 -44.30 4.12 -31.65
N ALA A 11 -45.42 3.98 -30.95
CA ALA A 11 -45.43 3.50 -29.56
C ALA A 11 -44.90 2.05 -29.41
N THR A 12 -44.99 1.23 -30.45
CA THR A 12 -44.41 -0.11 -30.49
C THR A 12 -42.90 -0.02 -30.70
N LEU A 13 -42.45 0.87 -31.58
CA LEU A 13 -41.03 1.14 -31.84
C LEU A 13 -40.33 1.70 -30.59
N ASP A 14 -40.98 2.60 -29.85
CA ASP A 14 -40.49 3.17 -28.57
C ASP A 14 -40.19 2.09 -27.52
N ARG A 15 -40.95 0.98 -27.52
CA ARG A 15 -40.77 -0.13 -26.58
C ARG A 15 -39.71 -1.13 -27.03
N LEU A 16 -39.61 -1.37 -28.34
CA LEU A 16 -38.65 -2.31 -28.91
C LEU A 16 -37.24 -1.71 -28.97
N LEU A 17 -37.15 -0.43 -29.36
CA LEU A 17 -35.91 0.32 -29.56
C LEU A 17 -36.00 1.67 -28.83
N PRO A 18 -35.87 1.71 -27.49
CA PRO A 18 -36.02 2.95 -26.72
C PRO A 18 -35.05 4.08 -27.12
N MET A 19 -33.92 3.72 -27.74
CA MET A 19 -32.89 4.64 -28.21
C MET A 19 -32.89 4.81 -29.74
N HIS A 20 -34.02 4.62 -30.41
CA HIS A 20 -34.09 4.87 -31.86
C HIS A 20 -34.25 6.37 -32.20
N MET A 21 -33.90 6.72 -33.44
CA MET A 21 -34.20 8.01 -34.07
C MET A 21 -34.78 7.79 -35.45
N ARG A 22 -35.75 8.61 -35.83
CA ARG A 22 -36.36 8.62 -37.15
C ARG A 22 -35.95 9.89 -37.87
N LEU A 23 -35.39 9.73 -39.05
CA LEU A 23 -34.88 10.79 -39.91
C LEU A 23 -35.75 10.90 -41.16
N ALA A 24 -36.05 12.13 -41.58
CA ALA A 24 -36.57 12.41 -42.92
C ALA A 24 -35.45 12.29 -43.97
N GLY A 25 -35.81 12.27 -45.26
CA GLY A 25 -34.84 12.14 -46.37
C GLY A 25 -33.81 13.26 -46.46
N ASP A 26 -34.07 14.41 -45.81
CA ASP A 26 -33.16 15.55 -45.71
C ASP A 26 -32.26 15.52 -44.45
N GLY A 27 -32.38 14.48 -43.64
CA GLY A 27 -31.62 14.27 -42.40
C GLY A 27 -32.19 15.00 -41.16
N ILE A 28 -33.39 15.58 -41.26
CA ILE A 28 -34.09 16.16 -40.10
C ILE A 28 -34.62 15.05 -39.18
N ILE A 29 -34.45 15.23 -37.87
CA ILE A 29 -34.98 14.32 -36.86
C ILE A 29 -36.50 14.55 -36.74
N VAL A 30 -37.29 13.59 -37.24
CA VAL A 30 -38.77 13.62 -37.19
C VAL A 30 -39.35 12.86 -35.99
N GLY A 31 -38.51 12.09 -35.29
CA GLY A 31 -38.90 11.37 -34.10
C GLY A 31 -37.72 10.74 -33.39
N ALA A 32 -37.86 10.51 -32.09
CA ALA A 32 -36.84 9.88 -31.28
C ALA A 32 -37.49 9.08 -30.15
N GLY A 33 -36.87 7.96 -29.78
CA GLY A 33 -37.31 7.11 -28.68
C GLY A 33 -37.10 7.76 -27.31
N PRO A 34 -37.79 7.26 -26.27
CA PRO A 34 -37.81 7.89 -24.95
C PRO A 34 -36.43 7.91 -24.26
N ALA A 35 -35.61 6.89 -24.46
CA ALA A 35 -34.30 6.79 -23.80
C ALA A 35 -33.29 7.75 -24.44
N ILE A 36 -33.24 7.84 -25.77
CA ILE A 36 -32.34 8.79 -26.45
C ILE A 36 -32.76 10.24 -26.19
N ARG A 37 -34.07 10.54 -26.08
CA ARG A 37 -34.54 11.88 -25.65
C ARG A 37 -34.06 12.22 -24.24
N ARG A 38 -34.18 11.28 -23.29
CA ARG A 38 -33.71 11.50 -21.91
C ARG A 38 -32.20 11.69 -21.86
N LEU A 39 -31.46 10.88 -22.63
CA LEU A 39 -30.02 10.99 -22.72
C LEU A 39 -29.62 12.32 -23.35
N ALA A 40 -30.23 12.72 -24.47
CA ALA A 40 -29.95 13.99 -25.15
C ALA A 40 -30.35 15.21 -24.32
N GLY A 41 -31.44 15.13 -23.56
CA GLY A 41 -31.94 16.25 -22.74
C GLY A 41 -32.23 17.48 -23.61
N GLU A 42 -31.87 18.66 -23.11
CA GLU A 42 -32.09 19.96 -23.79
C GLU A 42 -31.31 20.12 -25.12
N ARG A 43 -30.39 19.19 -25.43
CA ARG A 43 -29.61 19.22 -26.67
C ARG A 43 -30.46 18.88 -27.90
N MET A 44 -31.48 18.06 -27.74
CA MET A 44 -32.35 17.65 -28.84
C MET A 44 -33.53 18.62 -28.94
N GLN A 45 -33.60 19.35 -30.06
CA GLN A 45 -34.70 20.27 -30.37
C GLN A 45 -35.51 19.75 -31.56
N GLU A 46 -36.77 20.14 -31.63
CA GLU A 46 -37.66 19.76 -32.74
C GLU A 46 -37.16 20.38 -34.06
N GLY A 47 -37.13 19.59 -35.14
CA GLY A 47 -36.64 20.03 -36.45
C GLY A 47 -35.11 20.13 -36.59
N MET A 48 -34.34 19.69 -35.59
CA MET A 48 -32.88 19.66 -35.65
C MET A 48 -32.37 18.60 -36.66
N ARG A 49 -31.25 18.89 -37.34
CA ARG A 49 -30.59 17.91 -38.22
C ARG A 49 -29.81 16.90 -37.38
N PHE A 50 -29.73 15.65 -37.86
CA PHE A 50 -28.97 14.59 -37.19
C PHE A 50 -27.52 14.97 -36.89
N PHE A 51 -26.84 15.57 -37.88
CA PHE A 51 -25.45 15.98 -37.76
C PHE A 51 -25.22 17.21 -36.88
N ASP A 52 -26.25 18.01 -36.59
CA ASP A 52 -26.13 19.11 -35.62
C ASP A 52 -26.10 18.56 -34.18
N LEU A 53 -26.77 17.43 -33.96
CA LEU A 53 -26.79 16.75 -32.66
C LEU A 53 -25.58 15.82 -32.47
N PHE A 54 -25.15 15.13 -33.52
CA PHE A 54 -24.12 14.11 -33.47
C PHE A 54 -22.96 14.34 -34.43
N SER A 55 -21.75 14.01 -33.96
CA SER A 55 -20.58 13.79 -34.81
C SER A 55 -20.36 12.29 -34.98
N ILE A 56 -20.18 11.83 -36.22
CA ILE A 56 -19.85 10.43 -36.51
C ILE A 56 -18.33 10.24 -36.44
N GLU A 57 -17.88 9.35 -35.55
CA GLU A 57 -16.48 8.96 -35.42
C GLU A 57 -16.11 7.81 -36.37
N ARG A 58 -17.05 6.90 -36.65
CA ARG A 58 -16.92 5.82 -37.65
C ARG A 58 -18.26 5.53 -38.33
N PRO A 59 -18.29 5.32 -39.65
CA PRO A 59 -17.17 5.44 -40.59
C PRO A 59 -16.69 6.89 -40.76
N LYS A 60 -15.44 7.07 -41.20
CA LYS A 60 -14.88 8.41 -41.45
C LYS A 60 -15.51 9.01 -42.70
N ASN A 61 -15.63 10.33 -42.75
CA ASN A 61 -16.21 11.09 -43.86
C ASN A 61 -17.72 10.87 -44.09
N CYS A 62 -18.47 10.57 -43.02
CA CYS A 62 -19.93 10.59 -43.07
C CYS A 62 -20.40 11.94 -42.47
N GLY A 63 -20.87 12.84 -43.33
CA GLY A 63 -21.26 14.20 -42.95
C GLY A 63 -22.61 14.65 -43.49
N GLU A 64 -23.16 13.93 -44.47
CA GLU A 64 -24.45 14.21 -45.09
C GLU A 64 -25.41 13.02 -45.00
N MET A 65 -26.69 13.26 -45.27
CA MET A 65 -27.73 12.22 -45.18
C MET A 65 -27.51 11.08 -46.20
N SER A 66 -27.01 11.40 -47.39
CA SER A 66 -26.62 10.41 -48.40
C SER A 66 -25.53 9.47 -47.88
N ASP A 67 -24.48 10.02 -47.25
CA ASP A 67 -23.39 9.22 -46.67
C ASP A 67 -23.92 8.28 -45.58
N LEU A 68 -24.90 8.76 -44.80
CA LEU A 68 -25.52 7.99 -43.73
C LEU A 68 -26.31 6.80 -44.30
N LEU A 69 -27.07 7.03 -45.38
CA LEU A 69 -27.82 5.98 -46.09
C LEU A 69 -26.88 4.96 -46.77
N ASP A 70 -25.75 5.40 -47.31
CA ASP A 70 -24.71 4.52 -47.86
C ASP A 70 -24.08 3.62 -46.79
N CYS A 71 -24.19 4.01 -45.51
CA CYS A 71 -23.77 3.21 -44.37
C CYS A 71 -24.84 2.22 -43.88
N ALA A 72 -25.96 2.06 -44.59
CA ALA A 72 -26.98 1.06 -44.28
C ALA A 72 -26.36 -0.33 -44.15
N GLY A 73 -26.67 -1.04 -43.08
CA GLY A 73 -26.04 -2.34 -42.79
C GLY A 73 -24.76 -2.24 -41.95
N ALA A 74 -24.08 -1.09 -41.90
CA ALA A 74 -22.85 -0.90 -41.15
C ALA A 74 -23.08 -0.41 -39.71
N ARG A 75 -22.08 -0.63 -38.85
CA ARG A 75 -22.09 -0.11 -37.47
C ARG A 75 -21.57 1.32 -37.43
N LEU A 76 -22.36 2.21 -36.86
CA LEU A 76 -22.02 3.59 -36.59
C LEU A 76 -21.37 3.72 -35.19
N SER A 77 -20.41 4.62 -35.08
CA SER A 77 -19.88 5.12 -33.80
C SER A 77 -20.01 6.63 -33.81
N LEU A 78 -20.70 7.19 -32.83
CA LEU A 78 -21.06 8.60 -32.80
C LEU A 78 -20.99 9.17 -31.38
N ARG A 79 -20.86 10.50 -31.30
CA ARG A 79 -20.88 11.25 -30.04
C ARG A 79 -21.75 12.49 -30.21
N PHE A 80 -22.34 12.97 -29.13
CA PHE A 80 -22.96 14.29 -29.13
C PHE A 80 -21.95 15.39 -29.49
N GLN A 81 -22.33 16.31 -30.38
CA GLN A 81 -21.50 17.46 -30.77
C GLN A 81 -21.17 18.38 -29.58
N ALA A 82 -22.16 18.59 -28.70
CA ALA A 82 -22.04 19.46 -27.54
C ALA A 82 -22.35 18.73 -26.22
N GLY A 83 -21.69 19.17 -25.15
CA GLY A 83 -21.89 18.65 -23.79
C GLY A 83 -21.04 17.41 -23.49
N ARG A 84 -21.62 16.44 -22.76
CA ARG A 84 -20.91 15.25 -22.26
C ARG A 84 -20.37 14.38 -23.38
N LYS A 85 -19.19 13.78 -23.16
CA LYS A 85 -18.52 12.84 -24.07
C LYS A 85 -19.13 11.43 -24.05
N VAL A 86 -20.46 11.31 -24.09
CA VAL A 86 -21.09 9.98 -24.19
C VAL A 86 -20.98 9.48 -25.63
N SER A 87 -20.28 8.36 -25.80
CA SER A 87 -20.20 7.62 -27.06
C SER A 87 -21.40 6.70 -27.22
N LEU A 88 -21.96 6.68 -28.43
CA LEU A 88 -23.07 5.85 -28.84
C LEU A 88 -22.61 4.98 -30.02
N ARG A 89 -23.10 3.76 -30.07
CA ARG A 89 -23.05 2.91 -31.26
C ARG A 89 -24.42 2.89 -31.89
N GLY A 90 -24.46 2.76 -33.20
CA GLY A 90 -25.74 2.66 -33.89
C GLY A 90 -25.71 1.79 -35.12
N HIS A 91 -26.89 1.58 -35.67
CA HIS A 91 -27.11 0.99 -36.97
C HIS A 91 -28.21 1.77 -37.67
N ILE A 92 -28.08 1.95 -38.98
CA ILE A 92 -29.06 2.65 -39.79
C ILE A 92 -29.79 1.69 -40.72
N VAL A 93 -31.11 1.84 -40.73
CA VAL A 93 -32.05 1.12 -41.57
C VAL A 93 -32.85 2.14 -42.39
N PRO A 94 -32.68 2.21 -43.72
CA PRO A 94 -33.49 3.06 -44.58
C PRO A 94 -34.98 2.74 -44.43
N ALA A 95 -35.82 3.78 -44.39
CA ALA A 95 -37.26 3.67 -44.21
C ALA A 95 -37.98 3.81 -45.55
N GLY A 96 -38.10 2.70 -46.30
CA GLY A 96 -38.95 2.55 -47.49
C GLY A 96 -38.43 1.49 -48.48
N THR A 97 -39.13 1.32 -49.60
CA THR A 97 -38.77 0.37 -50.68
C THR A 97 -37.65 0.94 -51.55
N PRO A 98 -36.76 0.15 -52.17
CA PRO A 98 -35.59 0.65 -52.93
C PRO A 98 -35.83 1.75 -53.99
N ASP A 99 -37.07 1.95 -54.45
CA ASP A 99 -37.46 2.88 -55.52
C ASP A 99 -38.06 4.24 -55.03
N CYS A 100 -37.85 4.62 -53.77
CA CYS A 100 -38.30 5.90 -53.18
C CYS A 100 -37.25 7.02 -53.34
N ASP A 101 -37.60 8.12 -54.01
CA ASP A 101 -36.70 9.29 -54.17
C ASP A 101 -36.48 10.09 -52.85
N GLU A 102 -37.34 9.90 -51.84
CA GLU A 102 -37.24 10.56 -50.52
C GLU A 102 -37.36 9.55 -49.37
N CYS A 103 -36.51 8.53 -49.36
CA CYS A 103 -36.49 7.58 -48.24
C CYS A 103 -35.79 8.16 -47.01
N GLY A 104 -36.55 8.29 -45.92
CA GLY A 104 -35.99 8.57 -44.60
C GLY A 104 -35.21 7.38 -44.04
N ALA A 105 -34.86 7.43 -42.76
CA ALA A 105 -34.18 6.32 -42.10
C ALA A 105 -34.55 6.18 -40.63
N ILE A 106 -34.35 4.99 -40.09
CA ILE A 106 -34.37 4.72 -38.66
C ILE A 106 -32.93 4.42 -38.22
N VAL A 107 -32.45 5.15 -37.24
CA VAL A 107 -31.16 4.89 -36.59
C VAL A 107 -31.46 4.27 -35.23
N ASP A 108 -31.08 3.01 -35.04
CA ASP A 108 -31.08 2.39 -33.72
C ASP A 108 -29.77 2.69 -33.01
N LEU A 109 -29.82 3.08 -31.74
CA LEU A 109 -28.66 3.48 -30.95
C LEU A 109 -28.55 2.67 -29.67
N ALA A 110 -27.31 2.45 -29.23
CA ALA A 110 -26.99 1.86 -27.94
C ALA A 110 -25.81 2.61 -27.32
N LEU A 111 -25.75 2.64 -25.99
CA LEU A 111 -24.61 3.20 -25.25
C LEU A 111 -23.34 2.38 -25.51
N ASP A 112 -22.19 3.05 -25.64
CA ASP A 112 -20.91 2.32 -25.60
C ASP A 112 -20.64 1.87 -24.16
N LEU A 113 -20.36 0.57 -23.99
CA LEU A 113 -20.02 -0.08 -22.72
C LEU A 113 -18.88 0.59 -21.97
N ARG A 114 -17.99 1.30 -22.68
CA ARG A 114 -16.87 2.02 -22.06
C ARG A 114 -17.29 3.26 -21.27
N GLU A 115 -18.46 3.81 -21.56
CA GLU A 115 -18.99 5.01 -20.93
C GLU A 115 -19.94 4.70 -19.75
N LEU A 116 -20.23 3.42 -19.50
CA LEU A 116 -21.18 3.00 -18.47
C LEU A 116 -20.74 3.36 -17.05
N ALA A 117 -19.43 3.39 -16.79
CA ALA A 117 -18.87 3.75 -15.49
C ALA A 117 -18.98 5.27 -15.20
N ASP A 118 -19.14 6.10 -16.23
CA ASP A 118 -19.07 7.57 -16.18
C ASP A 118 -20.40 8.25 -16.55
N LEU A 119 -21.54 7.56 -16.39
CA LEU A 119 -22.88 8.12 -16.66
C LEU A 119 -23.27 9.31 -15.75
N GLY A 120 -22.46 9.61 -14.73
CA GLY A 120 -22.44 10.84 -13.96
C GLY A 120 -23.83 11.40 -13.61
N GLY A 121 -24.68 10.58 -12.99
CA GLY A 121 -25.94 11.05 -12.42
C GLY A 121 -27.12 11.22 -13.39
N ALA A 122 -27.06 10.75 -14.64
CA ALA A 122 -28.27 10.46 -15.40
C ALA A 122 -28.74 9.04 -15.02
N PRO A 123 -29.79 8.86 -14.20
CA PRO A 123 -30.26 7.54 -13.82
C PRO A 123 -30.88 6.86 -15.06
N MET A 124 -30.06 6.08 -15.77
CA MET A 124 -30.56 5.12 -16.73
C MET A 124 -31.12 3.93 -15.94
N THR A 125 -32.32 3.52 -16.31
CA THR A 125 -32.99 2.37 -15.71
C THR A 125 -32.96 1.21 -16.69
N ALA A 126 -33.25 0.00 -16.22
CA ALA A 126 -33.34 -1.17 -17.09
C ALA A 126 -34.32 -0.99 -18.26
N ALA A 127 -35.32 -0.10 -18.13
CA ALA A 127 -36.30 0.21 -19.17
C ALA A 127 -35.76 1.09 -20.31
N ASP A 128 -34.55 1.66 -20.16
CA ASP A 128 -33.92 2.51 -21.17
C ASP A 128 -33.08 1.71 -22.18
N PHE A 129 -32.95 0.40 -21.98
CA PHE A 129 -32.25 -0.53 -22.85
C PHE A 129 -33.23 -1.48 -23.54
N SER A 130 -32.92 -1.88 -24.77
CA SER A 130 -33.66 -2.95 -25.41
C SER A 130 -33.51 -4.25 -24.60
N PRO A 131 -34.54 -5.10 -24.47
CA PRO A 131 -34.45 -6.37 -23.74
C PRO A 131 -33.37 -7.33 -24.27
N THR A 132 -32.93 -7.15 -25.52
CA THR A 132 -31.86 -7.94 -26.14
C THR A 132 -30.51 -7.23 -26.15
N ASP A 133 -30.41 -6.04 -25.56
CA ASP A 133 -29.16 -5.30 -25.46
C ASP A 133 -28.26 -5.91 -24.35
N PRO A 134 -27.06 -6.43 -24.69
CA PRO A 134 -26.16 -7.03 -23.71
C PRO A 134 -25.62 -6.04 -22.67
N THR A 135 -25.88 -4.74 -22.86
CA THR A 135 -25.49 -3.68 -21.91
C THR A 135 -26.14 -3.83 -20.54
N LEU A 136 -27.36 -4.37 -20.48
CA LEU A 136 -28.07 -4.59 -19.22
C LEU A 136 -27.38 -5.64 -18.34
N ASP A 137 -26.99 -6.78 -18.91
CA ASP A 137 -26.28 -7.84 -18.20
C ASP A 137 -24.92 -7.34 -17.67
N MET A 138 -24.25 -6.49 -18.45
CA MET A 138 -22.97 -5.92 -18.05
C MET A 138 -23.09 -4.93 -16.89
N LEU A 139 -24.19 -4.15 -16.79
CA LEU A 139 -24.46 -3.28 -15.63
C LEU A 139 -24.50 -4.09 -14.33
N TYR A 140 -25.27 -5.18 -14.33
CA TYR A 140 -25.36 -6.07 -13.18
C TYR A 140 -24.00 -6.68 -12.82
N LEU A 141 -23.19 -7.06 -13.83
CA LEU A 141 -21.84 -7.58 -13.59
C LEU A 141 -20.90 -6.53 -12.98
N ILE A 142 -20.96 -5.28 -13.42
CA ILE A 142 -20.16 -4.18 -12.87
C ILE A 142 -20.56 -3.91 -11.41
N GLU A 143 -21.86 -3.89 -11.12
CA GLU A 143 -22.38 -3.68 -9.76
C GLU A 143 -21.93 -4.80 -8.82
N ALA A 144 -22.15 -6.06 -9.22
CA ALA A 144 -21.75 -7.23 -8.44
C ALA A 144 -20.23 -7.26 -8.20
N LYS A 145 -19.43 -6.91 -9.21
CA LYS A 145 -17.96 -6.82 -9.09
C LYS A 145 -17.55 -5.74 -8.09
N THR A 146 -18.18 -4.57 -8.15
CA THR A 146 -17.88 -3.45 -7.25
C THR A 146 -18.11 -3.85 -5.79
N LEU A 147 -19.24 -4.52 -5.50
CA LEU A 147 -19.55 -5.01 -4.16
C LEU A 147 -18.54 -6.06 -3.66
N ALA A 148 -18.15 -7.02 -4.52
CA ALA A 148 -17.18 -8.05 -4.17
C ALA A 148 -15.75 -7.48 -3.93
N MET A 149 -15.38 -6.46 -4.71
CA MET A 149 -14.08 -5.79 -4.57
C MET A 149 -13.98 -4.99 -3.27
N ASP A 150 -15.04 -4.30 -2.84
CA ASP A 150 -15.02 -3.55 -1.58
C ASP A 150 -14.73 -4.47 -0.37
N GLU A 151 -15.37 -5.64 -0.33
CA GLU A 151 -15.11 -6.62 0.73
C GLU A 151 -13.69 -7.18 0.68
N THR A 152 -13.18 -7.44 -0.53
CA THR A 152 -11.82 -7.93 -0.72
C THR A 152 -10.78 -6.93 -0.22
N LEU A 153 -10.96 -5.64 -0.53
CA LEU A 153 -10.05 -4.58 -0.10
C LEU A 153 -10.06 -4.42 1.43
N ARG A 154 -11.23 -4.50 2.07
CA ARG A 154 -11.34 -4.47 3.54
C ARG A 154 -10.61 -5.63 4.21
N LEU A 155 -10.69 -6.83 3.63
CA LEU A 155 -9.97 -8.01 4.14
C LEU A 155 -8.46 -7.85 4.00
N ILE A 156 -7.99 -7.32 2.88
CA ILE A 156 -6.56 -7.03 2.66
C ILE A 156 -6.05 -6.06 3.71
N ASP A 157 -6.77 -4.96 3.96
CA ASP A 157 -6.37 -3.94 4.95
C ASP A 157 -6.29 -4.53 6.38
N ARG A 158 -7.29 -5.32 6.79
CA ARG A 158 -7.25 -6.03 8.08
C ARG A 158 -6.08 -6.98 8.19
N LEU A 159 -5.84 -7.82 7.18
CA LEU A 159 -4.72 -8.77 7.18
C LEU A 159 -3.37 -8.05 7.27
N GLN A 160 -3.21 -6.92 6.58
CA GLN A 160 -2.00 -6.11 6.67
C GLN A 160 -1.83 -5.51 8.07
N GLY A 161 -2.88 -4.95 8.67
CA GLY A 161 -2.84 -4.39 10.02
C GLY A 161 -2.55 -5.44 11.11
N ASP A 162 -3.13 -6.63 10.98
CA ASP A 162 -2.90 -7.74 11.91
C ASP A 162 -1.49 -8.31 11.77
N ARG A 163 -0.99 -8.43 10.54
CA ARG A 163 0.39 -8.83 10.27
C ARG A 163 1.39 -7.85 10.87
N ALA A 164 1.21 -6.54 10.66
CA ALA A 164 2.11 -5.53 11.20
C ALA A 164 2.17 -5.57 12.73
N ARG A 165 1.01 -5.72 13.39
CA ARG A 165 0.92 -5.88 14.84
C ARG A 165 1.60 -7.17 15.32
N ALA A 166 1.38 -8.28 14.63
CA ALA A 166 2.01 -9.56 14.96
C ALA A 166 3.54 -9.51 14.78
N GLU A 167 4.03 -8.87 13.71
CA GLU A 167 5.46 -8.67 13.48
C GLU A 167 6.08 -7.80 14.58
N GLN A 168 5.44 -6.68 14.93
CA GLN A 168 5.93 -5.80 15.99
C GLN A 168 5.99 -6.54 17.33
N GLN A 169 4.89 -7.17 17.77
CA GLN A 169 4.83 -7.96 18.99
C GLN A 169 5.92 -9.04 19.05
N ALA A 170 6.23 -9.64 17.91
CA ALA A 170 7.16 -10.75 17.86
C ALA A 170 8.63 -10.30 17.76
N PHE A 171 8.91 -9.01 17.51
CA PHE A 171 10.27 -8.46 17.41
C PHE A 171 10.62 -7.38 18.44
N THR A 172 9.66 -6.93 19.24
CA THR A 172 9.90 -5.94 20.31
C THR A 172 9.78 -6.57 21.69
N ASP A 173 10.57 -6.07 22.64
CA ASP A 173 10.40 -6.32 24.06
C ASP A 173 9.23 -5.47 24.59
N THR A 174 8.25 -6.10 25.23
CA THR A 174 6.99 -5.44 25.61
C THR A 174 7.12 -4.44 26.76
N LEU A 175 8.20 -4.54 27.55
CA LEU A 175 8.44 -3.65 28.69
C LEU A 175 9.14 -2.37 28.24
N THR A 176 10.23 -2.52 27.49
CA THR A 176 11.12 -1.40 27.12
C THR A 176 10.82 -0.80 25.76
N GLY A 177 10.07 -1.49 24.90
CA GLY A 177 9.82 -1.09 23.51
C GLY A 177 11.03 -1.27 22.58
N LEU A 178 12.17 -1.73 23.09
CA LEU A 178 13.35 -2.07 22.29
C LEU A 178 13.13 -3.32 21.45
N ARG A 179 14.09 -3.63 20.58
CA ARG A 179 14.13 -4.93 19.92
C ARG A 179 14.31 -6.05 20.94
N ASN A 180 13.73 -7.22 20.68
CA ASN A 180 13.95 -8.41 21.50
C ASN A 180 15.11 -9.27 20.95
N ARG A 181 15.46 -10.33 21.68
CA ARG A 181 16.48 -11.33 21.27
C ARG A 181 16.27 -11.83 19.83
N ARG A 182 15.03 -12.17 19.45
CA ARG A 182 14.72 -12.70 18.12
C ARG A 182 15.04 -11.69 17.01
N ALA A 183 14.73 -10.42 17.22
CA ALA A 183 15.03 -9.37 16.25
C ALA A 183 16.54 -9.09 16.13
N LEU A 184 17.26 -9.18 17.24
CA LEU A 184 18.72 -9.08 17.29
C LEU A 184 19.38 -10.22 16.51
N ASP A 185 18.98 -11.47 16.76
CA ASP A 185 19.55 -12.64 16.08
C ASP A 185 19.36 -12.56 14.56
N LEU A 186 18.21 -12.06 14.08
CA LEU A 186 17.97 -11.85 12.64
C LEU A 186 18.90 -10.78 12.04
N LEU A 187 19.13 -9.67 12.75
CA LEU A 187 20.02 -8.60 12.28
C LEU A 187 21.47 -9.07 12.26
N LEU A 188 21.91 -9.74 13.32
CA LEU A 188 23.26 -10.25 13.45
C LEU A 188 23.59 -11.26 12.34
N ASN A 189 22.69 -12.22 12.11
CA ASN A 189 22.84 -13.18 11.01
C ASN A 189 22.89 -12.51 9.64
N ARG A 190 22.09 -11.45 9.43
CA ARG A 190 22.14 -10.66 8.20
C ARG A 190 23.50 -10.00 8.02
N TYR A 191 24.03 -9.32 9.03
CA TYR A 191 25.33 -8.65 8.94
C TYR A 191 26.47 -9.63 8.66
N VAL A 192 26.44 -10.80 9.29
CA VAL A 192 27.41 -11.88 9.04
C VAL A 192 27.29 -12.38 7.59
N GLN A 193 26.08 -12.65 7.09
CA GLN A 193 25.88 -13.14 5.73
C GLN A 193 26.25 -12.13 4.65
N GLU A 194 25.97 -10.85 4.89
CA GLU A 194 26.26 -9.75 3.96
C GLU A 194 27.75 -9.32 4.03
N GLY A 195 28.53 -9.86 4.98
CA GLY A 195 29.91 -9.43 5.20
C GLY A 195 30.03 -7.99 5.70
N GLN A 196 28.96 -7.45 6.30
CA GLN A 196 28.94 -6.11 6.84
C GLN A 196 29.79 -6.07 8.12
N SER A 197 30.68 -5.10 8.24
CA SER A 197 31.44 -4.87 9.48
C SER A 197 30.54 -4.29 10.58
N PHE A 198 30.76 -4.68 11.83
CA PHE A 198 30.02 -4.16 12.98
C PHE A 198 30.78 -4.43 14.28
N ALA A 199 30.41 -3.71 15.35
CA ALA A 199 30.74 -4.06 16.72
C ALA A 199 29.48 -4.46 17.50
N MET A 200 29.64 -5.37 18.45
CA MET A 200 28.57 -5.84 19.35
C MET A 200 28.97 -5.57 20.80
N PHE A 201 28.09 -4.90 21.53
CA PHE A 201 28.24 -4.62 22.95
C PHE A 201 27.21 -5.45 23.70
N VAL A 202 27.66 -6.31 24.61
CA VAL A 202 26.78 -6.99 25.58
C VAL A 202 26.89 -6.22 26.89
N ILE A 203 25.74 -5.81 27.41
CA ILE A 203 25.61 -4.88 28.53
C ILE A 203 24.78 -5.57 29.62
N ASP A 204 25.28 -5.56 30.85
CA ASP A 204 24.57 -6.06 32.03
C ASP A 204 24.51 -4.98 33.10
N LEU A 205 23.34 -4.80 33.70
CA LEU A 205 23.14 -3.77 34.72
C LEU A 205 23.70 -4.20 36.08
N ASP A 206 24.75 -3.50 36.50
CA ASP A 206 25.34 -3.65 37.81
C ASP A 206 24.36 -3.19 38.90
N PHE A 207 24.26 -3.99 39.96
CA PHE A 207 23.41 -3.73 41.12
C PHE A 207 21.90 -3.71 40.85
N PHE A 208 21.44 -4.07 39.65
CA PHE A 208 20.00 -4.10 39.32
C PHE A 208 19.19 -5.01 40.25
N LYS A 209 19.71 -6.19 40.59
CA LYS A 209 19.07 -7.09 41.57
C LYS A 209 18.84 -6.40 42.92
N LYS A 210 19.76 -5.54 43.37
CA LYS A 210 19.61 -4.80 44.63
C LYS A 210 18.43 -3.83 44.58
N VAL A 211 18.19 -3.19 43.43
CA VAL A 211 17.01 -2.35 43.22
C VAL A 211 15.74 -3.17 43.36
N ASN A 212 15.65 -4.32 42.70
CA ASN A 212 14.50 -5.23 42.81
C ASN A 212 14.27 -5.71 44.25
N ASP A 213 15.35 -6.12 44.92
CA ASP A 213 15.27 -6.65 46.28
C ASP A 213 14.88 -5.56 47.31
N THR A 214 15.23 -4.29 47.06
CA THR A 214 14.98 -3.17 47.98
C THR A 214 13.65 -2.46 47.72
N TYR A 215 13.31 -2.23 46.46
CA TYR A 215 12.20 -1.37 46.05
C TYR A 215 11.11 -2.12 45.25
N GLY A 216 11.31 -3.41 44.99
CA GLY A 216 10.38 -4.29 44.29
C GLY A 216 10.53 -4.25 42.77
N HIS A 217 9.90 -5.23 42.10
CA HIS A 217 10.00 -5.40 40.65
C HIS A 217 9.45 -4.23 39.83
N ILE A 218 8.45 -3.50 40.35
CA ILE A 218 7.92 -2.31 39.66
C ILE A 218 9.00 -1.22 39.54
N ALA A 219 9.83 -1.05 40.58
CA ALA A 219 10.97 -0.13 40.52
C ALA A 219 12.02 -0.62 39.51
N GLY A 220 12.26 -1.93 39.45
CA GLY A 220 13.12 -2.54 38.44
C GLY A 220 12.62 -2.31 37.01
N ASP A 221 11.32 -2.46 36.78
CA ASP A 221 10.70 -2.20 35.48
C ASP A 221 10.90 -0.75 35.04
N VAL A 222 10.72 0.22 35.96
CA VAL A 222 11.01 1.63 35.70
C VAL A 222 12.48 1.86 35.37
N VAL A 223 13.40 1.21 36.09
CA VAL A 223 14.83 1.27 35.79
C VAL A 223 15.14 0.71 34.40
N LEU A 224 14.56 -0.43 34.02
CA LEU A 224 14.76 -1.03 32.69
C LEU A 224 14.26 -0.12 31.57
N CYS A 225 13.09 0.50 31.74
CA CYS A 225 12.56 1.48 30.77
C CYS A 225 13.47 2.71 30.65
N ALA A 226 13.93 3.27 31.78
CA ALA A 226 14.82 4.43 31.78
C ALA A 226 16.19 4.12 31.14
N VAL A 227 16.76 2.95 31.41
CA VAL A 227 17.99 2.46 30.77
C VAL A 227 17.77 2.33 29.26
N ALA A 228 16.67 1.71 28.83
CA ALA A 228 16.36 1.55 27.41
C ALA A 228 16.31 2.90 26.67
N GLU A 229 15.66 3.91 27.27
CA GLU A 229 15.63 5.27 26.72
C GLU A 229 17.03 5.91 26.64
N ARG A 230 17.86 5.73 27.67
CA ARG A 230 19.23 6.25 27.72
C ARG A 230 20.12 5.61 26.67
N LEU A 231 20.08 4.28 26.54
CA LEU A 231 20.79 3.54 25.49
C LEU A 231 20.41 4.09 24.10
N GLY A 232 19.11 4.28 23.85
CA GLY A 232 18.60 4.83 22.59
C GLY A 232 19.06 6.26 22.27
N LYS A 233 19.34 7.09 23.29
CA LYS A 233 19.84 8.47 23.11
C LYS A 233 21.34 8.53 22.81
N VAL A 234 22.11 7.55 23.26
CA VAL A 234 23.56 7.52 23.07
C VAL A 234 23.92 7.07 21.65
N VAL A 235 23.17 6.10 21.14
CA VAL A 235 23.41 5.47 19.82
C VAL A 235 22.73 6.24 18.68
N ARG A 236 23.17 5.97 17.45
CA ARG A 236 22.63 6.59 16.23
C ARG A 236 21.37 5.85 15.77
N ALA A 237 20.58 6.47 14.89
CA ALA A 237 19.37 5.85 14.35
C ALA A 237 19.62 4.58 13.52
N ALA A 238 20.83 4.41 12.98
CA ALA A 238 21.25 3.21 12.24
C ALA A 238 21.68 2.06 13.15
N ASP A 239 21.93 2.33 14.43
CA ASP A 239 22.35 1.35 15.41
C ASP A 239 21.13 0.60 15.95
N CYS A 240 21.36 -0.58 16.52
CA CYS A 240 20.31 -1.40 17.09
C CYS A 240 20.54 -1.60 18.58
N VAL A 241 19.55 -1.27 19.41
CA VAL A 241 19.50 -1.63 20.83
C VAL A 241 18.43 -2.69 21.03
N ALA A 242 18.80 -3.77 21.70
CA ALA A 242 17.91 -4.87 22.03
C ALA A 242 18.00 -5.23 23.52
N ARG A 243 16.87 -5.60 24.12
CA ARG A 243 16.86 -6.30 25.42
C ARG A 243 16.79 -7.80 25.15
N VAL A 244 17.76 -8.54 25.67
CA VAL A 244 17.90 -9.99 25.40
C VAL A 244 17.60 -10.87 26.60
N GLY A 245 17.77 -10.32 27.81
CA GLY A 245 17.52 -11.00 29.08
C GLY A 245 16.74 -10.12 30.05
N GLY A 246 16.83 -10.42 31.35
CA GLY A 246 16.17 -9.64 32.40
C GLY A 246 16.73 -8.22 32.47
N ASP A 247 18.03 -8.13 32.72
CA ASP A 247 18.84 -6.92 32.86
C ASP A 247 19.96 -6.83 31.81
N GLU A 248 19.89 -7.69 30.79
CA GLU A 248 20.87 -7.77 29.71
C GLU A 248 20.38 -7.05 28.45
N PHE A 249 21.21 -6.14 27.96
CA PHE A 249 21.01 -5.39 26.73
C PHE A 249 22.14 -5.68 25.74
N VAL A 250 21.83 -5.57 24.46
CA VAL A 250 22.81 -5.67 23.38
C VAL A 250 22.69 -4.47 22.46
N VAL A 251 23.85 -3.89 22.12
CA VAL A 251 23.95 -2.84 21.11
C VAL A 251 24.74 -3.37 19.91
N LEU A 252 24.19 -3.25 18.71
CA LEU A 252 24.90 -3.49 17.45
C LEU A 252 25.17 -2.16 16.75
N LEU A 253 26.44 -1.96 16.39
CA LEU A 253 26.95 -0.75 15.76
C LEU A 253 27.45 -1.08 14.33
N PRO A 254 26.58 -1.04 13.32
CA PRO A 254 26.95 -1.35 11.94
C PRO A 254 27.96 -0.35 11.38
N GLY A 255 29.00 -0.86 10.73
CA GLY A 255 30.05 -0.08 10.08
C GLY A 255 31.07 0.56 11.03
N LEU A 256 30.98 0.31 12.34
CA LEU A 256 31.88 0.88 13.33
C LEU A 256 32.78 -0.19 13.97
N THR A 257 34.09 -0.08 13.74
CA THR A 257 35.09 -1.05 14.21
C THR A 257 36.36 -0.42 14.78
N ILE A 258 36.40 0.92 14.91
CA ILE A 258 37.56 1.66 15.42
C ILE A 258 37.53 1.66 16.95
N GLU A 259 38.57 1.10 17.57
CA GLU A 259 38.66 0.89 19.03
C GLU A 259 38.42 2.18 19.84
N ASP A 260 39.03 3.30 19.47
CA ASP A 260 38.85 4.57 20.19
C ASP A 260 37.39 5.05 20.15
N GLU A 261 36.70 4.89 19.01
CA GLU A 261 35.29 5.27 18.88
C GLU A 261 34.38 4.33 19.69
N LEU A 262 34.66 3.03 19.66
CA LEU A 262 33.92 2.04 20.45
C LEU A 262 34.09 2.28 21.96
N THR A 263 35.31 2.59 22.39
CA THR A 263 35.65 2.98 23.78
C THR A 263 34.87 4.22 24.20
N ALA A 264 34.83 5.25 23.35
CA ALA A 264 34.11 6.48 23.64
C ALA A 264 32.60 6.24 23.77
N ILE A 265 32.01 5.40 22.91
CA ILE A 265 30.59 5.03 23.01
C ILE A 265 30.33 4.23 24.29
N ALA A 266 31.18 3.25 24.61
CA ALA A 266 31.02 2.43 25.81
C ALA A 266 31.04 3.27 27.09
N ASN A 267 31.98 4.22 27.20
CA ASN A 267 32.03 5.14 28.32
C ASN A 267 30.78 6.01 28.42
N ARG A 268 30.31 6.58 27.30
CA ARG A 268 29.06 7.36 27.27
C ARG A 268 27.84 6.54 27.69
N LEU A 269 27.75 5.28 27.27
CA LEU A 269 26.66 4.39 27.68
C LEU A 269 26.66 4.19 29.20
N ILE A 270 27.83 3.92 29.79
CA ILE A 270 27.97 3.73 31.24
C ILE A 270 27.66 5.02 31.99
N GLU A 271 28.22 6.15 31.57
CA GLU A 271 27.99 7.47 32.18
C GLU A 271 26.49 7.84 32.18
N GLU A 272 25.77 7.59 31.08
CA GLU A 272 24.33 7.84 31.02
C GLU A 272 23.55 6.89 31.93
N ILE A 273 23.94 5.61 32.03
CA ILE A 273 23.29 4.64 32.92
C ILE A 273 23.52 4.98 34.40
N ASP A 274 24.70 5.48 34.76
CA ASP A 274 25.08 5.86 36.12
C ASP A 274 24.28 7.03 36.70
N ILE A 275 23.62 7.83 35.84
CA ILE A 275 22.75 8.92 36.28
C ILE A 275 21.61 8.32 37.14
N PRO A 276 21.31 8.82 38.34
CA PRO A 276 20.25 8.26 39.19
C PRO A 276 18.89 8.25 38.49
N ILE A 277 18.11 7.18 38.68
CA ILE A 277 16.78 7.01 38.07
C ILE A 277 15.72 7.25 39.15
N PRO A 278 14.90 8.32 39.04
CA PRO A 278 13.91 8.63 40.06
C PRO A 278 12.75 7.63 40.05
N TYR A 279 12.34 7.17 41.23
CA TYR A 279 11.19 6.31 41.44
C TYR A 279 10.46 6.71 42.74
N GLY A 280 9.36 7.46 42.61
CA GLY A 280 8.67 8.04 43.77
C GLY A 280 9.56 9.06 44.48
N ASP A 281 9.81 8.85 45.77
CA ASP A 281 10.66 9.72 46.60
C ASP A 281 12.11 9.19 46.73
N VAL A 282 12.49 8.15 45.97
CA VAL A 282 13.85 7.57 46.01
C VAL A 282 14.52 7.63 44.65
N ASP A 283 15.85 7.65 44.67
CA ASP A 283 16.70 7.51 43.49
C ASP A 283 17.29 6.10 43.42
N CYS A 284 17.03 5.42 42.32
CA CYS A 284 17.60 4.12 42.01
C CYS A 284 18.96 4.30 41.33
N HIS A 285 20.00 3.72 41.93
CA HIS A 285 21.35 3.74 41.41
C HIS A 285 21.71 2.38 40.82
N VAL A 286 21.98 2.35 39.53
CA VAL A 286 22.53 1.23 38.79
C VAL A 286 23.74 1.71 37.99
N SER A 287 24.59 0.77 37.61
CA SER A 287 25.73 0.98 36.71
C SER A 287 25.64 -0.05 35.59
N ALA A 288 26.56 -0.04 34.63
CA ALA A 288 26.66 -1.09 33.62
C ALA A 288 28.08 -1.65 33.49
N SER A 289 28.15 -2.96 33.31
CA SER A 289 29.34 -3.64 32.81
C SER A 289 29.12 -3.96 31.33
N VAL A 290 30.14 -3.75 30.50
CA VAL A 290 30.04 -3.93 29.04
C VAL A 290 31.15 -4.88 28.57
N GLY A 291 30.80 -5.84 27.72
CA GLY A 291 31.72 -6.65 26.93
C GLY A 291 31.56 -6.35 25.44
N ILE A 292 32.68 -6.21 24.72
CA ILE A 292 32.68 -5.75 23.33
C ILE A 292 33.36 -6.80 22.43
N ALA A 293 32.70 -7.19 21.35
CA ALA A 293 33.27 -7.99 20.26
C ALA A 293 33.20 -7.22 18.94
N VAL A 294 34.26 -7.28 18.13
CA VAL A 294 34.38 -6.53 16.86
C VAL A 294 34.50 -7.51 15.70
N SER A 295 33.58 -7.46 14.73
CA SER A 295 33.47 -8.50 13.70
C SER A 295 34.72 -8.62 12.81
N THR A 296 35.45 -7.51 12.62
CA THR A 296 36.70 -7.48 11.83
C THR A 296 37.89 -8.14 12.52
N TRP A 297 37.78 -8.53 13.79
CA TRP A 297 38.82 -9.30 14.50
C TRP A 297 38.70 -10.81 14.26
N TYR A 298 37.69 -11.22 13.50
CA TYR A 298 37.43 -12.61 13.14
C TYR A 298 37.73 -12.82 11.65
N ASN A 299 38.29 -13.98 11.30
CA ASN A 299 38.43 -14.38 9.90
C ASN A 299 37.06 -14.73 9.28
N ALA A 300 36.18 -15.34 10.08
CA ALA A 300 34.81 -15.71 9.70
C ALA A 300 33.93 -15.60 10.96
N PRO A 301 33.33 -14.43 11.24
CA PRO A 301 32.52 -14.24 12.45
C PRO A 301 31.24 -15.08 12.37
N THR A 302 30.91 -15.77 13.46
CA THR A 302 29.57 -16.34 13.67
C THR A 302 28.88 -15.60 14.81
N ALA A 303 27.55 -15.59 14.80
CA ALA A 303 26.77 -14.99 15.88
C ALA A 303 27.11 -15.62 17.25
N GLU A 304 27.24 -16.95 17.29
CA GLU A 304 27.54 -17.70 18.52
C GLU A 304 28.91 -17.34 19.09
N ASP A 305 29.96 -17.32 18.25
CA ASP A 305 31.31 -16.98 18.68
C ASP A 305 31.38 -15.56 19.24
N MET A 306 30.79 -14.59 18.53
CA MET A 306 30.81 -13.20 18.96
C MET A 306 30.06 -12.98 20.28
N PHE A 307 28.96 -13.71 20.53
CA PHE A 307 28.27 -13.65 21.82
C PHE A 307 29.13 -14.22 22.94
N ALA A 308 29.71 -15.40 22.74
CA ALA A 308 30.56 -16.04 23.74
C ALA A 308 31.78 -15.16 24.11
N ASP A 309 32.39 -14.53 23.11
CA ASP A 309 33.54 -13.66 23.30
C ASP A 309 33.18 -12.34 23.98
N ALA A 310 32.05 -11.72 23.60
CA ALA A 310 31.55 -10.55 24.27
C ALA A 310 31.15 -10.85 25.74
N ASP A 311 30.57 -12.00 26.02
CA ASP A 311 30.25 -12.45 27.38
C ASP A 311 31.51 -12.67 28.23
N CYS A 312 32.57 -13.22 27.63
CA CYS A 312 33.87 -13.36 28.29
C CYS A 312 34.48 -11.99 28.67
N ALA A 313 34.39 -11.02 27.74
CA ALA A 313 34.81 -9.65 28.01
C ALA A 313 33.94 -8.99 29.08
N LEU A 314 32.62 -9.21 29.05
CA LEU A 314 31.68 -8.71 30.06
C LEU A 314 32.01 -9.26 31.46
N TYR A 315 32.31 -10.56 31.56
CA TYR A 315 32.73 -11.18 32.81
C TYR A 315 34.02 -10.53 33.37
N THR A 316 34.95 -10.16 32.49
CA THR A 316 36.17 -9.43 32.86
C THR A 316 35.83 -8.05 33.44
N SER A 317 34.89 -7.32 32.82
CA SER A 317 34.38 -6.05 33.35
C SER A 317 33.76 -6.20 34.75
N LYS A 318 32.93 -7.24 34.96
CA LYS A 318 32.28 -7.52 36.26
C LYS A 318 33.30 -7.85 37.37
N THR A 319 34.32 -8.64 37.04
CA THR A 319 35.34 -9.07 38.01
C THR A 319 36.40 -8.00 38.29
N ALA A 320 36.69 -7.14 37.33
CA ALA A 320 37.66 -6.06 37.50
C ALA A 320 37.13 -4.87 38.33
N GLY A 321 35.84 -4.87 38.70
CA GLY A 321 35.25 -3.89 39.60
C GLY A 321 33.99 -3.20 39.09
N ARG A 322 33.37 -3.69 38.01
CA ARG A 322 32.11 -3.17 37.43
C ARG A 322 32.23 -1.73 36.89
N GLY A 323 31.14 -1.19 36.33
CA GLY A 323 31.09 0.20 35.83
C GLY A 323 32.12 0.49 34.75
N ARG A 324 32.36 -0.48 33.87
CA ARG A 324 33.41 -0.41 32.84
C ARG A 324 33.10 -1.30 31.66
N HIS A 325 33.87 -1.10 30.60
CA HIS A 325 33.86 -1.94 29.42
C HIS A 325 35.16 -2.72 29.28
N THR A 326 35.10 -3.85 28.60
CA THR A 326 36.27 -4.63 28.17
C THR A 326 36.03 -5.03 26.72
N MET A 327 37.05 -4.89 25.88
CA MET A 327 37.03 -5.46 24.53
C MET A 327 37.63 -6.86 24.54
N PHE A 328 37.00 -7.78 23.83
CA PHE A 328 37.52 -9.13 23.68
C PHE A 328 38.81 -9.12 22.86
N ALA A 329 39.91 -9.54 23.48
CA ALA A 329 41.17 -9.74 22.78
C ALA A 329 41.25 -11.18 22.25
N ALA A 330 40.98 -11.38 20.95
CA ALA A 330 41.17 -12.69 20.34
C ALA A 330 42.66 -13.12 20.41
N PRO A 331 42.96 -14.43 20.60
CA PRO A 331 44.33 -14.93 20.50
C PRO A 331 44.87 -14.67 19.08
N GLY A 332 45.77 -13.67 18.97
CA GLY A 332 46.30 -13.17 17.69
C GLY A 332 46.33 -11.64 17.54
N CYS A 333 45.70 -10.90 18.46
CA CYS A 333 45.74 -9.43 18.45
C CYS A 333 47.11 -8.91 18.99
N PRO A 334 47.89 -8.12 18.23
CA PRO A 334 49.30 -7.84 18.58
C PRO A 334 49.56 -7.04 19.86
N GLU A 335 48.58 -6.43 20.51
CA GLU A 335 48.86 -5.37 21.51
C GLU A 335 48.24 -5.51 22.91
N LEU A 336 47.39 -6.50 23.21
CA LEU A 336 46.74 -6.60 24.53
C LEU A 336 47.45 -7.53 25.54
N ASN A 337 48.52 -8.23 25.14
CA ASN A 337 49.21 -9.22 25.99
C ASN A 337 50.25 -8.63 26.97
N ARG A 338 50.15 -7.36 27.36
CA ARG A 338 51.08 -6.71 28.31
C ARG A 338 50.37 -5.88 29.37
N ARG A 339 49.38 -6.41 30.08
CA ARG A 339 48.87 -5.71 31.29
C ARG A 339 48.08 -6.58 32.26
N SER A 340 48.48 -7.83 32.47
CA SER A 340 47.93 -8.63 33.58
C SER A 340 48.81 -9.82 33.92
N ALA A 341 49.93 -9.53 34.56
CA ALA A 341 50.56 -10.46 35.49
C ALA A 341 51.00 -9.64 36.72
N PRO A 342 50.30 -9.71 37.86
CA PRO A 342 50.87 -9.32 39.13
C PRO A 342 51.82 -10.44 39.63
N PRO A 343 52.79 -10.09 40.49
CA PRO A 343 53.93 -10.95 40.86
C PRO A 343 53.58 -12.22 41.62
#